data_AF-A0A0P0NG92-F1
#
_entry.id   AF-A0A0P0NG92-F1
#
_cell.length_a   1.000
_cell.length_b   1.000
_cell.length_c   1.000
_cell.angle_alpha   90.00
_cell.angle_beta   90.00
_cell.angle_gamma   90.00
#
_symmetry.space_group_name_H-M   'P 1'
#
loop_
_entity.id
_entity.type
_entity.pdbx_description
1 polymer ?
#
loop_
_entity_poly.entity_id
_entity_poly.type
_entity_poly.pdbx_seq_one_letter_code
_entity_poly.pdbx_strand_id
1 'polypeptide(L)'
;MTIDVNLLDDEAKNDIACDWYFLNLQLNSYWGSYAGDLSNEVIESGLKLKAILEAGNYSKREPMNVYVDSDKFFDVWLDDENQIQTKDLYTEDM
;
A
#
# COMPACT_ATOMS: atom_id res chain seq x y z
N MET A 1 2.46 -4.06 19.52
CA MET A 1 2.43 -5.46 19.03
C MET A 1 3.20 -5.45 17.73
N THR A 2 4.36 -6.09 17.66
CA THR A 2 5.16 -6.12 16.42
C THR A 2 4.57 -7.20 15.53
N ILE A 3 4.00 -6.82 14.39
CA ILE A 3 3.51 -7.78 13.40
C ILE A 3 4.74 -8.40 12.72
N ASP A 4 4.86 -9.72 12.76
CA ASP A 4 5.87 -10.43 11.96
C ASP A 4 5.34 -10.58 10.53
N VAL A 5 5.70 -9.61 9.69
CA VAL A 5 5.25 -9.54 8.29
C VAL A 5 5.68 -10.75 7.45
N ASN A 6 6.67 -11.53 7.91
CA ASN A 6 7.11 -12.74 7.24
C ASN A 6 6.11 -13.90 7.39
N LEU A 7 5.16 -13.80 8.31
CA LEU A 7 4.09 -14.80 8.52
C LEU A 7 2.82 -14.47 7.74
N LEU A 8 2.76 -13.30 7.08
CA LEU A 8 1.63 -12.94 6.22
C LEU A 8 1.74 -13.70 4.89
N ASP A 9 0.64 -14.28 4.45
CA ASP A 9 0.51 -14.77 3.09
C ASP A 9 0.35 -13.61 2.10
N ASP A 10 0.39 -13.93 0.81
CA ASP A 10 0.37 -12.91 -0.23
C ASP A 10 -1.00 -12.22 -0.35
N GLU A 11 -2.08 -12.90 0.03
CA GLU A 11 -3.43 -12.32 0.11
C GLU A 11 -3.50 -11.24 1.19
N ALA A 12 -3.03 -11.54 2.41
CA ALA A 12 -3.00 -10.57 3.50
C ALA A 12 -2.09 -9.37 3.19
N LYS A 13 -0.96 -9.58 2.50
CA LYS A 13 -0.09 -8.48 2.04
C LYS A 13 -0.80 -7.61 1.01
N ASN A 14 -1.50 -8.24 0.05
CA ASN A 14 -2.27 -7.57 -0.98
C ASN A 14 -3.38 -6.69 -0.37
N ASP A 15 -4.14 -7.24 0.58
CA ASP A 15 -5.22 -6.52 1.28
C ASP A 15 -4.69 -5.28 2.02
N ILE A 16 -3.58 -5.42 2.76
CA ILE A 16 -2.95 -4.28 3.44
C ILE A 16 -2.53 -3.19 2.45
N ALA A 17 -2.00 -3.59 1.29
CA ALA A 17 -1.60 -2.63 0.27
C ALA A 17 -2.80 -1.92 -0.37
N CYS A 18 -3.87 -2.66 -0.67
CA CYS A 18 -5.14 -2.12 -1.15
C CYS A 18 -5.76 -1.14 -0.15
N ASP A 19 -5.87 -1.53 1.12
CA ASP A 19 -6.42 -0.70 2.19
C ASP A 19 -5.66 0.63 2.27
N TRP A 20 -4.33 0.57 2.37
CA TRP A 20 -3.51 1.78 2.44
C TRP A 20 -3.70 2.67 1.21
N TYR A 21 -3.71 2.09 0.00
CA TYR A 21 -3.85 2.84 -1.25
C TYR A 21 -5.16 3.63 -1.30
N PHE A 22 -6.29 2.98 -1.03
CA PHE A 22 -7.60 3.64 -1.10
C PHE A 22 -7.83 4.61 0.06
N LEU A 23 -7.35 4.30 1.27
CA LEU A 23 -7.39 5.25 2.39
C LEU A 23 -6.56 6.50 2.10
N ASN A 24 -5.37 6.35 1.50
CA ASN A 24 -4.51 7.47 1.12
C ASN A 24 -5.15 8.32 0.01
N LEU A 25 -5.78 7.70 -1.00
CA LEU A 25 -6.55 8.43 -2.01
C LEU A 25 -7.73 9.21 -1.39
N GLN A 26 -8.46 8.57 -0.48
CA GLN A 26 -9.55 9.20 0.23
C GLN A 26 -9.04 10.40 1.05
N LEU A 27 -7.95 10.25 1.80
CA LEU A 27 -7.36 11.33 2.59
C LEU A 27 -6.95 12.53 1.71
N ASN A 28 -6.33 12.26 0.56
CA ASN A 28 -5.92 13.31 -0.39
C ASN A 28 -7.11 14.01 -1.07
N SER A 29 -8.25 13.33 -1.19
CA SER A 29 -9.48 13.91 -1.76
C SER A 29 -10.27 14.79 -0.78
N TYR A 30 -10.05 14.65 0.53
CA TYR A 30 -10.84 15.29 1.59
C TYR A 30 -10.14 16.51 2.22
N TRP A 31 -10.88 17.63 2.33
CA TRP A 31 -10.46 18.86 3.01
C TRP A 31 -11.35 19.17 4.23
N GLY A 32 -11.69 18.16 5.05
CA GLY A 32 -12.73 18.27 6.10
C GLY A 32 -12.42 17.57 7.43
N SER A 33 -13.35 17.68 8.39
CA SER A 33 -13.17 17.30 9.81
C SER A 33 -13.01 15.81 10.14
N TYR A 34 -13.24 14.91 9.17
CA TYR A 34 -13.05 13.46 9.33
C TYR A 34 -11.60 13.01 9.02
N ALA A 35 -10.69 13.96 8.75
CA ALA A 35 -9.29 13.66 8.49
C ALA A 35 -8.58 12.96 9.67
N GLY A 36 -9.07 13.11 10.92
CA GLY A 36 -8.45 12.52 12.10
C GLY A 36 -8.44 10.99 12.08
N ASP A 37 -9.62 10.36 12.03
CA ASP A 37 -9.73 8.89 12.05
C ASP A 37 -9.11 8.28 10.80
N LEU A 38 -9.37 8.87 9.63
CA LEU A 38 -8.79 8.45 8.37
C LEU A 38 -7.26 8.54 8.37
N SER A 39 -6.68 9.58 9.00
CA SER A 39 -5.22 9.71 9.11
C SER A 39 -4.60 8.62 9.99
N ASN A 40 -5.28 8.21 11.07
CA ASN A 40 -4.80 7.12 11.91
C ASN A 40 -4.79 5.79 11.14
N GLU A 41 -5.85 5.51 10.38
CA GLU A 41 -5.94 4.29 9.56
C GLU A 41 -4.89 4.28 8.44
N VAL A 42 -4.65 5.42 7.77
CA VAL A 42 -3.56 5.57 6.78
C VAL A 42 -2.19 5.36 7.42
N ILE A 43 -1.95 5.89 8.62
CA ILE A 43 -0.69 5.70 9.34
C ILE A 43 -0.50 4.23 9.72
N GLU A 44 -1.53 3.59 10.29
CA GLU A 44 -1.43 2.20 10.73
C GLU A 44 -1.20 1.24 9.54
N SER A 45 -2.02 1.35 8.50
CA SER A 45 -1.87 0.54 7.28
C SER A 45 -0.54 0.84 6.59
N GLY A 46 -0.09 2.10 6.59
CA GLY A 46 1.19 2.51 6.01
C GLY A 46 2.39 1.93 6.74
N LEU A 47 2.36 1.87 8.08
CA LEU A 47 3.43 1.22 8.85
C LEU A 47 3.51 -0.28 8.57
N LYS A 48 2.38 -0.97 8.42
CA LYS A 48 2.33 -2.39 8.06
C LYS A 48 2.85 -2.62 6.64
N LEU A 49 2.37 -1.82 5.69
CA LEU A 49 2.80 -1.90 4.29
C LEU A 49 4.30 -1.62 4.17
N LYS A 50 4.82 -0.60 4.84
CA LYS A 50 6.25 -0.31 4.85
C LYS A 50 7.07 -1.50 5.32
N ALA A 51 6.68 -2.16 6.41
CA ALA A 51 7.38 -3.35 6.91
C ALA A 51 7.35 -4.51 5.89
N ILE A 52 6.24 -4.72 5.19
CA ILE A 52 6.13 -5.70 4.09
C ILE A 52 7.10 -5.34 2.97
N LEU A 53 7.14 -4.06 2.57
CA LEU A 53 7.98 -3.60 1.47
C LEU A 53 9.47 -3.70 1.80
N GLU A 54 9.86 -3.35 3.04
CA GLU A 54 11.22 -3.50 3.55
C GLU A 54 11.64 -4.98 3.57
N ALA A 55 10.80 -5.87 4.09
CA ALA A 55 11.10 -7.30 4.18
C ALA A 55 11.24 -7.96 2.80
N GLY A 56 10.43 -7.54 1.83
CA GLY A 56 10.49 -8.02 0.45
C GLY A 56 11.55 -7.35 -0.43
N ASN A 57 12.24 -6.31 0.07
CA ASN A 57 13.16 -5.47 -0.71
C ASN A 57 12.52 -4.85 -1.96
N TYR A 58 11.24 -4.49 -1.90
CA TYR A 58 10.53 -3.93 -3.05
C TYR A 58 10.99 -2.51 -3.34
N SER A 59 11.33 -2.26 -4.61
CA SER A 59 11.92 -1.01 -5.08
C SER A 59 11.25 -0.56 -6.38
N LYS A 60 11.57 0.64 -6.86
CA LYS A 60 11.03 1.12 -8.15
C LYS A 60 11.30 0.18 -9.34
N ARG A 61 12.38 -0.60 -9.28
CA ARG A 61 12.75 -1.57 -10.33
C ARG A 61 12.01 -2.90 -10.20
N GLU A 62 11.68 -3.26 -8.97
CA GLU A 62 11.01 -4.50 -8.60
C GLU A 62 9.90 -4.15 -7.59
N PRO A 63 8.80 -3.53 -8.05
CA PRO A 63 7.71 -3.14 -7.17
C PRO A 63 6.91 -4.38 -6.74
N MET A 64 6.14 -4.22 -5.67
CA MET A 64 5.08 -5.17 -5.33
C MET A 64 3.87 -4.89 -6.24
N ASN A 65 3.44 -5.90 -6.99
CA ASN A 65 2.21 -5.85 -7.77
C ASN A 65 1.02 -6.16 -6.85
N VAL A 66 0.08 -5.23 -6.78
CA VAL A 66 -1.12 -5.33 -5.95
C VAL A 66 -2.34 -5.47 -6.84
N TYR A 67 -3.17 -6.45 -6.53
CA TYR A 67 -4.34 -6.89 -7.27
C TYR A 67 -5.59 -6.33 -6.60
N VAL A 68 -6.30 -5.43 -7.28
CA VAL A 68 -7.57 -4.88 -6.81
C VAL A 68 -8.74 -5.78 -7.23
N ASP A 69 -8.66 -6.32 -8.44
CA ASP A 69 -9.58 -7.30 -9.02
C ASP A 69 -8.82 -8.10 -10.10
N SER A 70 -9.51 -8.97 -10.82
CA SER A 70 -8.95 -9.85 -11.86
C SER A 70 -8.20 -9.12 -12.99
N ASP A 71 -8.51 -7.85 -13.25
CA ASP A 71 -7.96 -7.07 -14.37
C ASP A 71 -7.36 -5.72 -13.94
N LYS A 72 -7.36 -5.39 -12.63
CA LYS A 72 -6.93 -4.08 -12.12
C LYS A 72 -5.82 -4.22 -11.09
N PHE A 73 -4.75 -3.48 -11.33
CA PHE A 73 -3.53 -3.57 -10.54
C PHE A 73 -2.95 -2.19 -10.26
N PHE A 74 -2.10 -2.13 -9.25
CA PHE A 74 -1.16 -1.02 -9.07
C PHE A 74 0.17 -1.54 -8.55
N ASP A 75 1.23 -0.77 -8.81
CA ASP A 75 2.57 -1.03 -8.30
C ASP A 75 2.78 -0.22 -7.01
N VAL A 76 3.38 -0.84 -5.99
CA VAL A 76 3.81 -0.14 -4.77
C VAL A 76 5.23 -0.53 -4.37
N TRP A 77 6.03 0.43 -3.91
CA TRP A 77 7.44 0.20 -3.54
C TRP A 77 7.95 1.24 -2.53
N LEU A 78 9.15 1.03 -1.99
CA LEU A 78 9.87 2.03 -1.22
C LEU A 78 10.90 2.76 -2.10
N ASP A 79 10.94 4.07 -1.99
CA ASP A 79 12.01 4.88 -2.58
C ASP A 79 13.29 4.92 -1.71
N ASP A 80 14.31 5.62 -2.19
CA ASP A 80 15.60 5.77 -1.52
C ASP A 80 15.50 6.52 -0.18
N GLU A 81 14.39 7.24 0.06
CA GLU A 81 14.08 7.95 1.31
C GLU A 81 13.16 7.11 2.23
N ASN A 82 12.95 5.84 1.88
CA ASN A 82 12.12 4.90 2.60
C ASN A 82 10.66 5.38 2.74
N GLN A 83 10.15 6.08 1.72
CA GLN A 83 8.76 6.48 1.58
C GLN A 83 8.02 5.53 0.66
N ILE A 84 6.75 5.27 0.96
CA ILE A 84 5.89 4.43 0.12
C ILE A 84 5.52 5.24 -1.13
N GLN A 85 5.80 4.67 -2.28
CA GLN A 85 5.47 5.21 -3.60
C GLN A 85 4.54 4.26 -4.33
N THR A 86 3.66 4.81 -5.17
CA THR A 86 2.74 4.03 -6.00
C THR A 86 2.70 4.54 -7.42
N LYS A 87 2.24 3.68 -8.34
CA LYS A 87 1.71 4.12 -9.64
C LYS A 87 0.19 4.16 -9.60
N ASP A 88 -0.38 4.92 -10.53
CA ASP A 88 -1.81 4.91 -10.79
C ASP A 88 -2.29 3.50 -11.17
N LEU A 89 -3.57 3.22 -10.87
CA LEU A 89 -4.23 1.99 -11.27
C LEU A 89 -4.12 1.79 -12.78
N TYR A 90 -3.74 0.59 -13.17
CA TYR A 90 -3.68 0.17 -14.56
C TYR A 90 -4.41 -1.16 -14.76
N THR A 91 -4.83 -1.40 -15.99
CA THR A 91 -5.32 -2.70 -16.44
C THR A 91 -4.22 -3.41 -17.22
N GLU A 92 -4.16 -4.74 -17.17
CA GLU A 92 -3.35 -5.46 -18.16
C GLU A 92 -3.97 -5.22 -19.54
N ASP A 93 -3.24 -4.52 -20.41
CA ASP A 93 -3.60 -4.45 -21.83
C ASP A 93 -3.48 -5.86 -22.40
N MET A 94 -4.61 -6.51 -22.66
CA MET A 94 -4.70 -7.77 -23.41
C MET A 94 -4.28 -7.60 -24.87
#